data_AF-A0A6N6WH50-F1
#
_entry.id   AF-A0A6N6WH50-F1
#
_cell.length_a   1.000
_cell.length_b   1.000
_cell.length_c   1.000
_cell.angle_alpha   90.00
_cell.angle_beta   90.00
_cell.angle_gamma   90.00
#
_symmetry.space_group_name_H-M   'P 1'
#
loop_
_entity.id
_entity.type
_entity.pdbx_description
1 polymer ?
#
loop_
_entity_poly.entity_id
_entity_poly.type
_entity_poly.pdbx_seq_one_letter_code
_entity_poly.pdbx_strand_id
1 'polypeptide(L)' 'MSDAQSITFEAVQLNDRSGYFVRATWPDGYEQQITGFTDDAEAREWIANDSRGWLDWMPHRPQLGT' A
#
# COMPACT_ATOMS: atom_id res chain seq x y z
N MET A 1 9.55 -19.76 -15.03
CA MET A 1 9.55 -19.40 -13.61
C MET A 1 8.53 -18.30 -13.47
N SER A 2 7.28 -18.68 -13.18
CA SER A 2 6.16 -17.74 -13.15
C SER A 2 6.04 -17.12 -11.76
N ASP A 3 5.64 -15.85 -11.76
CA ASP A 3 4.97 -15.15 -10.67
C ASP A 3 5.84 -14.52 -9.56
N ALA A 4 6.22 -13.26 -9.78
CA ALA A 4 6.52 -12.32 -8.71
C ALA A 4 5.63 -11.07 -8.85
N GLN A 5 4.33 -11.28 -9.11
CA GLN A 5 3.34 -10.20 -9.16
C GLN A 5 2.87 -9.80 -7.74
N SER A 6 3.80 -9.73 -6.78
CA SER A 6 3.49 -9.32 -5.42
C SER A 6 3.29 -7.80 -5.37
N ILE A 7 2.26 -7.38 -4.64
CA ILE A 7 2.01 -5.97 -4.36
C ILE A 7 3.21 -5.44 -3.59
N THR A 8 3.77 -4.33 -4.08
CA THR A 8 4.92 -3.67 -3.45
C THR A 8 4.40 -2.55 -2.56
N PHE A 9 4.89 -2.48 -1.32
CA PHE A 9 4.55 -1.39 -0.41
C PHE A 9 5.78 -0.52 -0.15
N GLU A 10 5.61 0.79 -0.22
CA GLU A 10 6.67 1.76 0.04
C GLU A 10 6.17 2.87 0.96
N ALA A 11 6.89 3.16 2.04
CA ALA A 11 6.63 4.31 2.88
C ALA A 11 7.17 5.57 2.19
N VAL A 12 6.30 6.53 1.90
CA VAL A 12 6.62 7.75 1.18
C VAL A 12 6.25 8.96 2.04
N GLN A 13 7.18 9.90 2.16
CA GLN A 13 6.90 11.16 2.86
C GLN A 13 5.97 12.04 2.02
N LEU A 14 4.98 12.66 2.67
CA LEU A 14 4.14 13.67 2.02
C LEU A 14 4.99 14.88 1.61
N ASN A 15 4.64 15.51 0.48
CA ASN A 15 5.40 16.63 -0.06
C ASN A 15 5.46 17.85 0.89
N ASP A 16 4.42 18.01 1.72
CA ASP A 16 4.34 19.05 2.76
C ASP A 16 5.11 18.69 4.04
N ARG A 17 5.72 17.49 4.10
CA ARG A 17 6.41 16.93 5.29
C ARG A 17 5.55 16.77 6.54
N SER A 18 4.24 16.99 6.41
CA SER A 18 3.26 16.83 7.49
C SER A 18 2.96 15.38 7.88
N GLY A 19 3.57 14.39 7.22
CA GLY A 19 3.42 12.98 7.55
C GLY A 19 3.87 12.06 6.43
N TYR A 20 3.41 10.81 6.51
CA TYR A 20 3.75 9.74 5.58
C TYR A 20 2.50 9.05 5.05
N PHE A 21 2.65 8.43 3.88
CA PHE A 21 1.68 7.51 3.32
C PHE A 21 2.39 6.25 2.86
N VAL A 22 1.69 5.12 2.89
CA VAL A 22 2.16 3.89 2.26
C VAL A 22 1.61 3.85 0.84
N ARG A 23 2.50 3.68 -0.13
CA ARG A 23 2.16 3.46 -1.53
C ARG A 23 2.15 1.96 -1.81
N ALA A 24 0.98 1.43 -2.14
CA ALA A 24 0.80 0.05 -2.57
C ALA A 24 0.74 0.00 -4.10
N THR A 25 1.76 -0.55 -4.74
CA THR A 25 1.84 -0.73 -6.19
C THR A 25 1.48 -2.17 -6.54
N TRP A 26 0.40 -2.32 -7.29
CA TRP A 26 -0.09 -3.58 -7.80
C TRP A 26 0.71 -4.00 -9.03
N PRO A 27 0.76 -5.31 -9.35
CA PRO A 27 1.47 -5.81 -10.53
C PRO A 27 0.95 -5.25 -11.87
N ASP A 28 -0.29 -4.77 -11.90
CA ASP A 28 -0.92 -4.13 -13.07
C ASP A 28 -0.47 -2.67 -13.27
N GLY A 29 0.39 -2.15 -12.38
CA GLY A 29 0.82 -0.75 -12.35
C GLY A 29 -0.17 0.19 -11.64
N TYR A 30 -1.28 -0.34 -11.12
CA TYR A 30 -2.19 0.45 -10.27
C TYR A 30 -1.52 0.79 -8.94
N GLU A 31 -1.60 2.04 -8.53
CA GLU A 31 -1.04 2.53 -7.26
C GLU A 31 -2.17 2.99 -6.34
N GLN A 32 -2.12 2.54 -5.08
CA GLN A 32 -3.04 2.98 -4.04
C GLN A 32 -2.25 3.66 -2.91
N GLN A 33 -2.71 4.82 -2.47
CA GLN A 33 -2.15 5.49 -1.31
C GLN A 33 -2.97 5.15 -0.06
N ILE A 34 -2.28 4.70 0.98
CA ILE A 34 -2.79 4.54 2.33
C ILE A 34 -2.22 5.68 3.17
N THR A 35 -3.07 6.61 3.60
CA THR A 35 -2.68 7.78 4.40
C THR A 35 -3.03 7.58 5.87
N GLY A 36 -2.48 8.43 6.73
CA GLY A 36 -2.78 8.44 8.17
C GLY A 36 -1.56 8.14 9.04
N PHE A 37 -0.37 8.07 8.44
CA PHE A 37 0.86 7.83 9.18
C PHE A 37 1.53 9.15 9.59
N THR A 38 1.88 9.24 10.86
CA THR A 38 2.54 10.42 11.43
C THR A 38 4.01 10.47 11.02
N ASP A 39 4.67 9.32 10.96
CA ASP A 39 6.10 9.19 10.70
C ASP A 39 6.47 7.92 9.91
N ASP A 40 7.72 7.88 9.42
CA ASP A 40 8.27 6.78 8.62
C ASP A 40 8.25 5.44 9.36
N ALA A 41 8.48 5.46 10.68
CA ALA A 41 8.49 4.26 11.50
C ALA A 41 7.09 3.64 11.52
N GLU A 42 6.06 4.43 11.80
CA GLU A 42 4.66 3.99 11.80
C GLU A 42 4.24 3.42 10.44
N ALA A 43 4.60 4.08 9.34
CA ALA A 43 4.34 3.59 7.99
C ALA A 43 5.04 2.25 7.71
N ARG A 44 6.29 2.07 8.14
CA ARG A 44 7.03 0.81 7.98
C ARG A 44 6.50 -0.32 8.87
N GLU A 45 6.10 0.00 10.10
CA GLU A 45 5.48 -0.95 11.01
C GLU A 45 4.16 -1.48 10.44
N TRP A 46 3.36 -0.60 9.83
CA TRP A 46 2.16 -0.99 9.11
C TRP A 46 2.47 -1.91 7.92
N ILE A 47 3.51 -1.60 7.14
CA ILE A 47 3.95 -2.48 6.04
C ILE A 47 4.33 -3.87 6.55
N ALA A 48 4.99 -3.96 7.70
CA ALA A 48 5.45 -5.23 8.26
C ALA A 48 4.31 -6.06 8.90
N ASN A 49 3.34 -5.42 9.55
CA ASN A 49 2.37 -6.11 10.41
C ASN A 49 0.94 -6.09 9.86
N ASP A 50 0.52 -4.99 9.25
CA ASP A 50 -0.88 -4.73 8.89
C ASP A 50 -1.16 -4.89 7.39
N SER A 51 -0.14 -4.75 6.54
CA SER A 51 -0.29 -4.85 5.08
C SER A 51 -0.99 -6.15 4.63
N ARG A 52 -0.69 -7.27 5.30
CA ARG A 52 -1.31 -8.56 5.00
C ARG A 52 -2.79 -8.60 5.36
N GLY A 53 -3.18 -8.02 6.50
CA GLY A 53 -4.58 -7.92 6.90
C GLY A 53 -5.35 -6.94 6.01
N TRP A 54 -4.69 -5.86 5.60
CA TRP A 54 -5.25 -4.92 4.62
C TRP A 54 -5.52 -5.60 3.28
N LEU A 55 -4.61 -6.45 2.78
CA LEU A 55 -4.81 -7.21 1.54
C LEU A 55 -5.95 -8.23 1.63
N ASP A 56 -6.18 -8.83 2.80
CA ASP A 56 -7.31 -9.74 3.03
C ASP A 56 -8.65 -8.98 3.04
N TRP A 57 -8.66 -7.80 3.68
CA TRP A 57 -9.85 -6.96 3.77
C TRP A 57 -10.16 -6.21 2.47
N MET A 58 -9.16 -5.94 1.64
CA MET A 58 -9.35 -5.34 0.32
C MET A 58 -9.88 -6.41 -0.63
N PRO A 59 -11.18 -6.42 -0.99
CA PRO A 59 -11.64 -7.28 -2.05
C PRO A 59 -10.86 -6.91 -3.33
N HIS A 60 -10.22 -7.91 -3.94
CA HIS A 60 -9.55 -7.83 -5.24
C HIS A 60 -10.37 -6.98 -6.23
N ARG A 61 -10.00 -5.70 -6.40
CA ARG A 61 -10.71 -4.65 -7.17
C ARG A 61 -12.21 -4.51 -6.79
N PRO A 62 -12.78 -3.30 -6.65
CA PRO A 62 -14.11 -3.12 -7.22
C PRO A 62 -13.95 -3.43 -8.70
N GLN A 63 -14.39 -4.61 -9.12
CA GLN A 63 -14.39 -5.00 -10.51
C GLN A 63 -15.26 -3.96 -11.22
N LEU A 64 -14.62 -3.00 -11.89
CA LEU A 64 -15.30 -2.13 -12.83
C LEU A 64 -15.81 -3.06 -13.95
N GLY A 65 -17.08 -3.42 -13.86
CA GLY A 65 -17.81 -4.25 -14.83
C GLY A 65 -18.92 -5.00 -14.10
N THR A 66 -20.20 -4.69 -14.29
CA THR A 66 -20.89 -4.38 -15.56
C THR A 66 -21.96 -3.32 -15.36
#